data_AF-A0A8J3CTH0-F1
#
_entry.id   AF-A0A8J3CTH0-F1
#
_cell.length_a   1.000
_cell.length_b   1.000
_cell.length_c   1.000
_cell.angle_alpha   90.00
_cell.angle_beta   90.00
_cell.angle_gamma   90.00
#
_symmetry.space_group_name_H-M   'P 1'
#
loop_
_entity.id
_entity.type
_entity.pdbx_description
1 polymer ?
#
loop_
_entity_poly.entity_id
_entity_poly.type
_entity_poly.pdbx_seq_one_letter_code
_entity_poly.pdbx_strand_id
1 'polypeptide(L)'
;MKRVLLILAATVAFATPALAQEKPANCALWSELSADTIKRDTRTKGPQRAVVVDALTKYSNAQAKLAEAGMAQNYQQGKAFGYTKEKMDELTATTLAAMRQGFHTSTMDKNKLYMDHVIIVNNCALGAKSEAEFGQSKAQMIGALEQMVAWAQS
;
A
#
# COMPACT_ATOMS: atom_id res chain seq x y z
N MET A 1 36.87 -30.77 -3.31
CA MET A 1 36.64 -30.31 -4.69
C MET A 1 35.30 -29.59 -4.76
N LYS A 2 35.31 -28.30 -5.09
CA LYS A 2 34.12 -27.45 -5.32
C LYS A 2 33.30 -28.03 -6.47
N ARG A 3 32.04 -28.38 -6.24
CA ARG A 3 31.05 -28.55 -7.33
C ARG A 3 30.16 -27.32 -7.35
N VAL A 4 30.53 -26.42 -8.25
CA VAL A 4 29.72 -25.27 -8.66
C VAL A 4 28.52 -25.83 -9.43
N LEU A 5 27.32 -25.76 -8.86
CA LEU A 5 26.10 -25.89 -9.63
C LEU A 5 25.72 -24.50 -10.14
N LEU A 6 26.08 -24.21 -11.39
CA LEU A 6 25.47 -23.15 -12.18
C LEU A 6 24.03 -23.58 -12.47
N ILE A 7 23.05 -22.90 -11.86
CA ILE A 7 21.67 -22.95 -12.33
C ILE A 7 21.51 -21.75 -13.27
N LEU A 8 21.63 -22.02 -14.57
CA LEU A 8 21.01 -21.20 -15.61
C LEU A 8 19.49 -21.35 -15.45
N ALA A 9 18.82 -20.32 -14.95
CA ALA A 9 17.39 -20.13 -15.14
C ALA A 9 17.19 -18.89 -16.01
N ALA A 10 17.35 -19.09 -17.31
CA ALA A 10 16.76 -18.21 -18.30
C ALA A 10 15.23 -18.30 -18.15
N THR A 11 14.64 -17.33 -17.45
CA THR A 11 13.19 -17.12 -17.46
C THR A 11 12.94 -15.73 -18.01
N VAL A 12 12.52 -15.74 -19.28
CA VAL A 12 11.69 -14.77 -19.99
C VAL A 12 11.40 -13.52 -19.17
N ALA A 13 12.12 -12.44 -19.47
CA ALA A 13 11.70 -11.10 -19.13
C ALA A 13 10.43 -10.81 -19.94
N PHE A 14 9.27 -11.23 -19.43
CA PHE A 14 8.06 -10.48 -19.70
C PHE A 14 8.37 -9.09 -19.18
N ALA A 15 8.49 -8.12 -20.09
CA ALA A 15 8.30 -6.73 -19.74
C ALA A 15 6.88 -6.66 -19.14
N THR A 16 6.79 -6.82 -17.82
CA THR A 16 5.62 -6.38 -17.10
C THR A 16 5.44 -4.93 -17.51
N PRO A 17 4.21 -4.50 -17.87
CA PRO A 17 3.96 -3.07 -17.97
C PRO A 17 4.51 -2.51 -16.66
N ALA A 18 5.45 -1.54 -16.75
CA ALA A 18 6.09 -0.92 -15.62
C ALA A 18 5.03 -0.79 -14.53
N LEU A 19 5.09 -1.66 -13.51
CA LEU A 19 4.03 -1.76 -12.52
C LEU A 19 3.86 -0.35 -12.03
N ALA A 20 2.73 0.28 -12.37
CA ALA A 20 2.54 1.70 -12.21
C ALA A 20 2.92 1.99 -10.76
N GLN A 21 4.02 2.74 -10.56
CA GLN A 21 4.58 2.90 -9.23
C GLN A 21 3.46 3.45 -8.35
N GLU A 22 3.08 2.69 -7.33
CA GLU A 22 1.93 3.06 -6.50
C GLU A 22 2.20 4.45 -5.90
N LYS A 23 1.23 5.36 -6.09
CA LYS A 23 1.38 6.74 -5.62
C LYS A 23 1.35 6.75 -4.10
N PRO A 24 2.15 7.58 -3.40
CA PRO A 24 2.14 7.61 -1.94
C PRO A 24 0.74 7.86 -1.34
N ALA A 25 -0.07 8.73 -1.97
CA ALA A 25 -1.46 8.95 -1.54
C ALA A 25 -2.32 7.67 -1.59
N ASN A 26 -2.08 6.80 -2.59
CA ASN A 26 -2.75 5.51 -2.71
C ASN A 26 -2.33 4.58 -1.58
N CYS A 27 -1.03 4.47 -1.33
CA CYS A 27 -0.48 3.61 -0.29
C CYS A 27 -0.90 4.03 1.11
N ALA A 28 -1.00 5.34 1.34
CA ALA A 28 -1.56 5.89 2.56
C ALA A 28 -2.99 5.40 2.80
N LEU A 29 -3.84 5.55 1.78
CA LEU A 29 -5.24 5.16 1.84
C LEU A 29 -5.42 3.64 2.02
N TRP A 30 -4.71 2.83 1.24
CA TRP A 30 -4.80 1.37 1.32
C TRP A 30 -4.36 0.81 2.67
N SER A 31 -3.33 1.40 3.26
CA SER A 31 -2.88 1.02 4.60
C SER A 31 -3.88 1.43 5.68
N GLU A 32 -4.47 2.62 5.55
CA GLU A 32 -5.54 3.10 6.45
C GLU A 32 -6.76 2.17 6.41
N LEU A 33 -7.28 1.90 5.22
CA LEU A 33 -8.46 1.03 5.04
C LEU A 33 -8.20 -0.41 5.48
N SER A 34 -6.98 -0.93 5.25
CA SER A 34 -6.58 -2.25 5.73
C SER A 34 -6.51 -2.29 7.27
N ALA A 35 -5.95 -1.26 7.91
CA ALA A 35 -5.91 -1.16 9.36
C ALA A 35 -7.34 -1.12 9.95
N ASP A 36 -8.22 -0.35 9.32
CA ASP A 36 -9.63 -0.25 9.71
C ASP A 36 -10.41 -1.54 9.49
N THR A 37 -10.10 -2.28 8.43
CA THR A 37 -10.68 -3.61 8.19
C THR A 37 -10.23 -4.59 9.27
N ILE A 38 -8.93 -4.60 9.60
CA ILE A 38 -8.39 -5.43 10.68
C ILE A 38 -9.06 -5.10 12.03
N LYS A 39 -9.28 -3.83 12.36
CA LYS A 39 -10.01 -3.47 13.60
C LYS A 39 -11.40 -4.08 13.67
N ARG A 40 -12.08 -4.24 12.54
CA ARG A 40 -13.46 -4.77 12.43
C ARG A 40 -13.50 -6.29 12.24
N ASP A 41 -12.45 -6.88 11.68
CA ASP A 41 -12.40 -8.30 11.40
C ASP A 41 -12.27 -9.13 12.67
N THR A 42 -13.37 -9.81 13.00
CA THR A 42 -13.50 -10.66 14.18
C THR A 42 -12.48 -11.80 14.24
N ARG A 43 -11.84 -12.19 13.13
CA ARG A 43 -10.76 -13.19 13.11
C ARG A 43 -9.44 -12.64 13.66
N THR A 44 -9.24 -11.33 13.59
CA THR A 44 -8.04 -10.68 14.10
C THR A 44 -8.22 -10.34 15.58
N LYS A 45 -7.38 -10.91 16.44
CA LYS A 45 -7.52 -10.80 17.90
C LYS A 45 -6.15 -10.72 18.58
N GLY A 46 -6.19 -10.39 19.87
CA GLY A 46 -5.01 -10.39 20.73
C GLY A 46 -4.06 -9.21 20.50
N PRO A 47 -2.90 -9.24 21.19
CA PRO A 47 -1.90 -8.17 21.12
C PRO A 47 -1.40 -7.89 19.70
N GLN A 48 -1.31 -8.93 18.87
CA GLN A 48 -0.85 -8.85 17.48
C GLN A 48 -1.73 -7.93 16.64
N ARG A 49 -3.05 -7.88 16.89
CA ARG A 49 -3.95 -6.94 16.20
C ARG A 49 -3.50 -5.50 16.38
N ALA A 50 -3.17 -5.09 17.61
CA ALA A 50 -2.73 -3.73 17.89
C ALA A 50 -1.38 -3.42 17.21
N VAL A 51 -0.45 -4.37 17.22
CA VAL A 51 0.86 -4.24 16.55
C VAL A 51 0.69 -4.03 15.03
N VAL A 52 -0.12 -4.86 14.36
CA VAL A 52 -0.35 -4.73 12.92
C VAL A 52 -1.07 -3.43 12.58
N VAL A 53 -2.10 -3.05 13.35
CA VAL A 53 -2.82 -1.78 13.15
C VAL A 53 -1.90 -0.58 13.33
N ASP A 54 -1.03 -0.59 14.35
CA ASP A 54 -0.03 0.47 14.56
C ASP A 54 0.97 0.55 13.40
N ALA A 55 1.48 -0.59 12.94
CA ALA A 55 2.39 -0.67 11.79
C ALA A 55 1.75 -0.08 10.52
N LEU A 56 0.51 -0.45 10.21
CA LEU A 56 -0.21 0.09 9.04
C LEU A 56 -0.52 1.58 9.20
N THR A 57 -0.81 2.05 10.41
CA THR A 57 -1.06 3.46 10.70
C THR A 57 0.21 4.29 10.51
N LYS A 58 1.36 3.82 11.01
CA LYS A 58 2.67 4.46 10.79
C LYS A 58 3.02 4.51 9.32
N TYR A 59 2.81 3.42 8.59
CA TYR A 59 3.05 3.38 7.16
C TYR A 59 2.12 4.34 6.40
N SER A 60 0.83 4.35 6.73
CA SER A 60 -0.14 5.28 6.15
C SER A 60 0.29 6.74 6.33
N ASN A 61 0.69 7.12 7.55
CA ASN A 61 1.16 8.47 7.87
C ASN A 61 2.46 8.84 7.14
N ALA A 62 3.40 7.90 7.00
CA ALA A 62 4.63 8.14 6.25
C ALA A 62 4.35 8.39 4.76
N GLN A 63 3.46 7.58 4.17
CA GLN A 63 3.04 7.73 2.78
C GLN A 63 2.23 9.01 2.54
N ALA A 64 1.38 9.42 3.49
CA ALA A 64 0.66 10.69 3.45
C ALA A 64 1.62 11.88 3.43
N LYS A 65 2.67 11.87 4.26
CA LYS A 65 3.72 12.92 4.25
C LYS A 65 4.45 13.01 2.92
N LEU A 66 4.76 11.86 2.30
CA LEU A 66 5.38 11.83 0.97
C LEU A 66 4.43 12.38 -0.10
N ALA A 67 3.14 12.07 -0.01
CA ALA A 67 2.13 12.62 -0.91
C ALA A 67 2.05 14.14 -0.79
N GLU A 68 1.96 14.66 0.44
CA GLU A 68 1.94 16.10 0.73
C GLU A 68 3.18 16.81 0.21
N ALA A 69 4.38 16.24 0.43
CA ALA A 69 5.62 16.78 -0.09
C ALA A 69 5.65 16.83 -1.63
N GLY A 70 5.03 15.83 -2.29
CA GLY A 70 4.90 15.77 -3.76
C GLY A 70 3.82 16.69 -4.34
N MET A 71 2.90 17.24 -3.54
CA MET A 71 1.78 18.03 -4.05
C MET A 71 2.21 19.30 -4.78
N ALA A 72 3.27 19.97 -4.31
CA ALA A 72 3.79 21.16 -4.98
C ALA A 72 4.22 20.86 -6.43
N GLN A 73 4.89 19.73 -6.64
CA GLN A 73 5.29 19.27 -7.97
C GLN A 73 4.06 18.89 -8.82
N ASN A 74 3.07 18.21 -8.23
CA ASN A 74 1.82 17.87 -8.91
C ASN A 74 1.07 19.12 -9.38
N TYR A 75 1.02 20.19 -8.59
CA TYR A 75 0.41 21.46 -9.01
C TYR A 75 1.17 22.10 -10.18
N GLN A 76 2.51 22.07 -10.16
CA GLN A 76 3.31 22.60 -11.27
C GLN A 76 3.10 21.79 -12.57
N GLN A 77 3.02 20.46 -12.46
CA GLN A 77 2.70 19.61 -13.60
C GLN A 77 1.28 19.86 -14.11
N GLY A 78 0.30 19.98 -13.21
CA GLY A 78 -1.09 20.29 -13.55
C GLY A 78 -1.25 21.59 -14.33
N LYS A 79 -0.45 22.62 -14.01
CA LYS A 79 -0.44 23.89 -14.77
C LYS A 79 -0.09 23.69 -16.24
N ALA A 80 0.80 22.75 -16.57
CA ALA A 80 1.15 22.44 -17.96
C ALA A 80 -0.04 21.87 -18.76
N PHE A 81 -1.05 21.33 -18.08
CA PHE A 81 -2.31 20.86 -18.65
C PHE A 81 -3.46 21.87 -18.47
N GLY A 82 -3.17 23.08 -18.00
CA GLY A 82 -4.19 24.12 -17.76
C GLY A 82 -5.02 23.93 -16.49
N TYR A 83 -4.61 23.04 -15.58
CA TYR A 83 -5.32 22.83 -14.31
C TYR A 83 -4.91 23.86 -13.25
N THR A 84 -5.90 24.38 -12.53
CA THR A 84 -5.68 25.18 -11.32
C THR A 84 -5.36 24.29 -10.12
N LYS A 85 -4.89 24.89 -9.02
CA LYS A 85 -4.68 24.16 -7.77
C LYS A 85 -5.98 23.50 -7.29
N GLU A 86 -7.08 24.25 -7.33
CA GLU A 86 -8.41 23.80 -6.92
C GLU A 86 -8.85 22.60 -7.76
N LYS A 87 -8.60 22.63 -9.07
CA LYS A 87 -8.91 21.48 -9.93
C LYS A 87 -8.06 20.26 -9.59
N MET A 88 -6.77 20.45 -9.30
CA MET A 88 -5.89 19.35 -8.87
C MET A 88 -6.33 18.75 -7.54
N ASP A 89 -6.77 19.58 -6.59
CA ASP A 89 -7.31 19.14 -5.30
C ASP A 89 -8.60 18.33 -5.50
N GLU A 90 -9.51 18.83 -6.34
CA GLU A 90 -10.76 18.15 -6.70
C GLU A 90 -10.50 16.78 -7.35
N LEU A 91 -9.57 16.70 -8.30
CA LEU A 91 -9.20 15.46 -8.97
C LEU A 91 -8.56 14.46 -8.00
N THR A 92 -7.70 14.94 -7.09
CA THR A 92 -7.08 14.12 -6.05
C THR A 92 -8.14 13.55 -5.11
N ALA A 93 -9.05 14.40 -4.61
CA ALA A 93 -10.13 13.99 -3.74
C ALA A 93 -11.07 12.98 -4.42
N THR A 94 -11.44 13.22 -5.68
CA THR A 94 -12.27 12.32 -6.48
C THR A 94 -11.60 10.96 -6.67
N THR A 95 -10.30 10.95 -6.95
CA THR A 95 -9.52 9.71 -7.10
C THR A 95 -9.50 8.92 -5.79
N LEU A 96 -9.21 9.58 -4.66
CA LEU A 96 -9.19 8.92 -3.35
C LEU A 96 -10.59 8.43 -2.94
N ALA A 97 -11.66 9.14 -3.30
CA ALA A 97 -13.02 8.69 -3.06
C ALA A 97 -13.37 7.43 -3.88
N ALA A 98 -13.02 7.41 -5.17
CA ALA A 98 -13.21 6.23 -6.02
C ALA A 98 -12.42 5.03 -5.50
N MET A 99 -11.19 5.26 -5.03
CA MET A 99 -10.39 4.22 -4.38
C MET A 99 -11.05 3.68 -3.11
N ARG A 100 -11.53 4.54 -2.21
CA ARG A 100 -12.29 4.09 -1.02
C ARG A 100 -13.48 3.20 -1.38
N GLN A 101 -14.19 3.55 -2.45
CA GLN A 101 -15.31 2.74 -2.95
C GLN A 101 -14.83 1.40 -3.55
N GLY A 102 -13.70 1.39 -4.26
CA GLY A 102 -13.12 0.19 -4.88
C GLY A 102 -12.37 -0.75 -3.93
N PHE A 103 -12.06 -0.31 -2.70
CA PHE A 103 -11.32 -1.13 -1.73
C PHE A 103 -12.04 -2.43 -1.33
N HIS A 104 -13.38 -2.38 -1.29
CA HIS A 104 -14.22 -3.56 -1.16
C HIS A 104 -15.00 -3.73 -2.45
N THR A 105 -14.84 -4.88 -3.11
CA THR A 105 -15.70 -5.21 -4.25
C THR A 105 -17.13 -5.49 -3.76
N SER A 106 -18.10 -5.52 -4.69
CA SER A 106 -19.51 -5.80 -4.36
C SER A 106 -19.73 -7.18 -3.72
N THR A 107 -18.76 -8.08 -3.79
CA THR A 107 -18.83 -9.45 -3.25
C THR A 107 -18.02 -9.63 -1.97
N MET A 108 -17.26 -8.63 -1.53
CA MET A 108 -16.47 -8.69 -0.29
C MET A 108 -17.27 -8.21 0.93
N ASP A 109 -17.13 -8.91 2.06
CA ASP A 109 -17.59 -8.41 3.35
C ASP A 109 -16.68 -7.24 3.79
N LYS A 110 -17.28 -6.08 4.08
CA LYS A 110 -16.57 -4.86 4.49
C LYS A 110 -15.84 -5.00 5.83
N ASN A 111 -16.20 -5.99 6.63
CA ASN A 111 -15.58 -6.25 7.93
C ASN A 111 -14.55 -7.38 7.86
N LYS A 112 -14.20 -7.88 6.67
CA LYS A 112 -13.29 -9.01 6.50
C LYS A 112 -12.04 -8.60 5.74
N LEU A 113 -10.88 -8.95 6.28
CA LEU A 113 -9.58 -8.83 5.62
C LEU A 113 -9.45 -9.92 4.54
N TYR A 114 -9.23 -9.51 3.29
CA TYR A 114 -8.97 -10.42 2.18
C TYR A 114 -7.52 -10.38 1.74
N MET A 115 -7.06 -11.44 1.06
CA MET A 115 -5.69 -11.49 0.52
C MET A 115 -5.41 -10.32 -0.43
N ASP A 116 -6.41 -9.87 -1.18
CA ASP A 116 -6.32 -8.70 -2.06
C ASP A 116 -5.89 -7.44 -1.32
N HIS A 117 -6.41 -7.21 -0.10
CA HIS A 117 -5.98 -6.08 0.75
C HIS A 117 -4.50 -6.20 1.11
N VAL A 118 -4.06 -7.42 1.45
CA VAL A 118 -2.65 -7.69 1.80
C VAL A 118 -1.73 -7.48 0.60
N ILE A 119 -2.12 -7.97 -0.59
CA ILE A 119 -1.36 -7.82 -1.83
C ILE A 119 -1.18 -6.34 -2.17
N ILE A 120 -2.25 -5.54 -2.06
CA ILE A 120 -2.19 -4.11 -2.37
C ILE A 120 -1.23 -3.38 -1.42
N VAL A 121 -1.31 -3.62 -0.11
CA VAL A 121 -0.37 -3.00 0.86
C VAL A 121 1.05 -3.51 0.64
N ASN A 122 1.25 -4.79 0.33
CA ASN A 122 2.56 -5.35 0.02
C ASN A 122 3.18 -4.72 -1.24
N ASN A 123 2.40 -4.52 -2.29
CA ASN A 123 2.88 -3.86 -3.51
C ASN A 123 3.33 -2.42 -3.24
N CYS A 124 2.57 -1.70 -2.41
CA CYS A 124 2.98 -0.39 -1.89
C CYS A 124 4.30 -0.47 -1.12
N ALA A 125 4.43 -1.46 -0.22
CA ALA A 125 5.63 -1.64 0.58
C ALA A 125 6.86 -2.01 -0.26
N LEU A 126 6.70 -2.79 -1.34
CA LEU A 126 7.77 -3.11 -2.29
C LEU A 126 8.25 -1.88 -3.08
N GLY A 127 7.37 -0.89 -3.27
CA GLY A 127 7.71 0.37 -3.93
C GLY A 127 8.49 1.36 -3.05
N ALA A 128 8.56 1.13 -1.74
CA ALA A 128 9.24 2.01 -0.80
C ALA A 128 10.77 1.95 -0.99
N LYS A 129 11.42 3.11 -1.09
CA LYS A 129 12.86 3.22 -1.43
C LYS A 129 13.78 3.30 -0.21
N SER A 130 13.22 3.55 0.97
CA SER A 130 13.98 3.68 2.22
C SER A 130 13.11 3.36 3.43
N GLU A 131 13.74 3.15 4.60
CA GLU A 131 13.00 2.91 5.84
C GLU A 131 12.16 4.11 6.29
N ALA A 132 12.58 5.33 5.94
CA ALA A 132 11.80 6.53 6.23
C ALA A 132 10.41 6.48 5.59
N GLU A 133 10.28 5.86 4.42
CA GLU A 133 9.00 5.72 3.70
C GLU A 133 8.07 4.70 4.36
N PHE A 134 8.59 3.80 5.21
CA PHE A 134 7.76 2.90 6.02
C PHE A 134 7.22 3.57 7.29
N GLY A 135 7.84 4.66 7.75
CA GLY A 135 7.54 5.27 9.06
C GLY A 135 7.92 4.40 10.26
N GLN A 136 8.65 3.31 10.01
CA GLN A 136 9.06 2.26 10.95
C GLN A 136 10.20 1.44 10.32
N SER A 137 10.74 0.44 11.01
CA SER A 137 11.75 -0.43 10.39
C SER A 137 11.13 -1.33 9.32
N LYS A 138 11.92 -1.69 8.30
CA LYS A 138 11.44 -2.62 7.25
C LYS A 138 10.99 -3.96 7.86
N ALA A 139 11.69 -4.44 8.89
CA ALA A 139 11.35 -5.67 9.58
C ALA A 139 9.98 -5.61 10.26
N GLN A 140 9.61 -4.47 10.87
CA GLN A 140 8.28 -4.29 11.46
C GLN A 140 7.18 -4.34 10.41
N MET A 141 7.39 -3.71 9.25
CA MET A 141 6.42 -3.76 8.14
C MET A 141 6.26 -5.18 7.58
N ILE A 142 7.37 -5.92 7.41
CA ILE A 142 7.32 -7.33 6.96
C ILE A 142 6.54 -8.19 7.95
N GLY A 143 6.84 -8.10 9.25
CA GLY A 143 6.12 -8.87 10.27
C GLY A 143 4.62 -8.54 10.31
N ALA A 144 4.25 -7.28 10.06
CA ALA A 144 2.85 -6.90 9.93
C ALA A 144 2.17 -7.55 8.71
N LEU A 145 2.83 -7.55 7.55
CA LEU A 145 2.33 -8.18 6.32
C LEU A 145 2.21 -9.70 6.47
N GLU A 146 3.19 -10.37 7.06
CA GLU A 146 3.14 -11.82 7.33
C GLU A 146 1.94 -12.17 8.22
N GLN A 147 1.68 -11.36 9.25
CA GLN A 147 0.52 -11.57 10.12
C GLN A 147 -0.80 -11.31 9.39
N MET A 148 -0.85 -10.33 8.50
CA MET A 148 -2.01 -10.07 7.65
C MET A 148 -2.30 -11.26 6.72
N VAL A 149 -1.27 -11.87 6.11
CA VAL A 149 -1.42 -13.10 5.30
C VAL A 149 -2.06 -14.21 6.13
N ALA A 150 -1.56 -14.45 7.34
CA ALA A 150 -2.08 -15.49 8.22
C ALA A 150 -3.56 -15.27 8.58
N TRP A 151 -4.00 -14.03 8.78
CA TRP A 151 -5.41 -13.71 9.03
C TRP A 151 -6.29 -13.74 7.78
N ALA A 152 -5.76 -13.38 6.63
CA ALA A 152 -6.51 -13.42 5.38
C ALA A 152 -6.85 -14.87 4.95
N GLN A 153 -6.03 -15.85 5.38
CA GLN A 153 -6.19 -17.27 5.06
C GLN A 153 -7.05 -18.06 6.06
N SER A 154 -7.42 -17.50 7.22
CA SER A 154 -8.20 -18.17 8.26
C SER A 154 -9.71 -18.00 8.11
#